data_AF-A0A1C8YA45-F1
#
_entry.id   AF-A0A1C8YA45-F1
#
_cell.length_a   1.000
_cell.length_b   1.000
_cell.length_c   1.000
_cell.angle_alpha   90.00
_cell.angle_beta   90.00
_cell.angle_gamma   90.00
#
_symmetry.space_group_name_H-M   'P 1'
#
loop_
_entity.id
_entity.type
_entity.pdbx_description
1 polymer ?
#
loop_
_entity_poly.entity_id
_entity_poly.type
_entity_poly.pdbx_seq_one_letter_code
_entity_poly.pdbx_strand_id
1 'polypeptide(L)'
;NMKKFLDAGTIVDIEVGLGPAGEMRYPSYPQSQGWVFPGIGEFICYDKYLEADFKAAAAKAGHPEWELPDDAGEYNDTPEKT
;
A
#
# COMPACT_ATOMS: atom_id res chain seq x y z
N ASN A 1 -25.20 -17.37 12.03
CA ASN A 1 -24.51 -16.76 13.20
C ASN A 1 -23.35 -17.67 13.61
N MET A 2 -22.13 -17.13 13.74
CA MET A 2 -20.91 -17.89 14.08
C MET A 2 -20.64 -18.02 15.58
N LYS A 3 -21.44 -17.36 16.45
CA LYS A 3 -21.26 -17.35 17.92
C LYS A 3 -21.04 -18.74 18.52
N LYS A 4 -21.82 -19.75 18.10
CA LYS A 4 -21.70 -21.12 18.60
C LYS A 4 -20.32 -21.75 18.36
N PHE A 5 -19.60 -21.34 17.31
CA PHE A 5 -18.27 -21.85 16.99
C PHE A 5 -17.18 -21.12 17.77
N LEU A 6 -17.38 -19.83 18.07
CA LEU A 6 -16.55 -19.07 19.01
C LEU A 6 -16.70 -19.64 20.43
N ASP A 7 -17.95 -19.81 20.88
CA ASP A 7 -18.27 -20.38 22.20
C ASP A 7 -17.72 -21.82 22.35
N ALA A 8 -17.74 -22.62 21.28
CA ALA A 8 -17.22 -23.98 21.26
C ALA A 8 -15.70 -24.07 21.08
N GLY A 9 -14.99 -22.94 20.97
CA GLY A 9 -13.54 -22.92 20.71
C GLY A 9 -13.10 -23.52 19.38
N THR A 10 -14.02 -23.64 18.40
CA THR A 10 -13.72 -24.13 17.05
C THR A 10 -12.95 -23.08 16.24
N ILE A 11 -13.33 -21.81 16.39
CA ILE A 11 -12.58 -20.68 15.85
C ILE A 11 -11.61 -20.24 16.93
N VAL A 12 -10.33 -20.40 16.67
CA VAL A 12 -9.25 -20.12 17.64
C VAL A 12 -8.50 -18.82 17.33
N ASP A 13 -8.67 -18.31 16.11
CA ASP A 13 -8.01 -17.11 15.63
C ASP A 13 -8.87 -16.41 14.55
N ILE A 14 -8.67 -15.11 14.39
CA ILE A 14 -9.30 -14.28 13.38
C ILE A 14 -8.23 -13.40 12.74
N GLU A 15 -7.83 -13.76 11.53
CA GLU A 15 -7.01 -12.90 10.71
C GLU A 15 -7.90 -11.85 10.02
N VAL A 16 -7.71 -10.58 10.40
CA VAL A 16 -8.41 -9.46 9.78
C VAL A 16 -7.57 -8.97 8.61
N GLY A 17 -8.05 -9.16 7.39
CA GLY A 17 -7.38 -8.67 6.20
C GLY A 17 -7.30 -7.15 6.18
N LEU A 18 -6.09 -6.61 5.94
CA LEU A 18 -5.81 -5.16 5.98
C LEU A 18 -5.38 -4.59 4.63
N GLY A 19 -5.38 -5.39 3.56
CA GLY A 19 -4.92 -4.98 2.24
C GLY A 19 -4.91 -6.12 1.22
N PRO A 20 -4.15 -5.96 0.11
CA PRO A 20 -4.03 -6.96 -0.94
C PRO A 20 -3.55 -8.30 -0.38
N ALA A 21 -4.20 -9.38 -0.80
CA ALA A 21 -3.95 -10.73 -0.28
C ALA A 21 -4.12 -10.87 1.26
N GLY A 22 -4.83 -9.96 1.92
CA GLY A 22 -5.03 -9.95 3.39
C GLY A 22 -3.93 -9.22 4.16
N GLU A 23 -2.80 -8.89 3.52
CA GLU A 23 -1.62 -8.33 4.16
C GLU A 23 -1.75 -6.81 4.37
N MET A 24 -1.19 -6.30 5.47
CA MET A 24 -1.14 -4.87 5.75
C MET A 24 -0.04 -4.18 4.93
N ARG A 25 -0.35 -3.83 3.69
CA ARG A 25 0.56 -3.13 2.76
C ARG A 25 -0.19 -2.49 1.58
N TYR A 26 0.53 -1.68 0.82
CA TYR A 26 0.11 -1.25 -0.51
C TYR A 26 0.25 -2.37 -1.56
N PRO A 27 -0.53 -2.33 -2.66
CA PRO A 27 -0.35 -3.24 -3.80
C PRO A 27 0.82 -2.79 -4.70
N SER A 28 2.03 -2.61 -4.14
CA SER A 28 3.19 -2.02 -4.85
C SER A 28 3.85 -2.93 -5.90
N TYR A 29 3.54 -4.23 -5.89
CA TYR A 29 4.07 -5.24 -6.82
C TYR A 29 2.94 -6.05 -7.48
N PRO A 30 2.04 -5.40 -8.23
CA PRO A 30 0.90 -6.10 -8.83
C PRO A 30 1.34 -6.88 -10.07
N GLN A 31 1.35 -8.22 -9.99
CA GLN A 31 1.58 -9.08 -11.16
C GLN A 31 0.59 -8.79 -12.30
N SER A 32 -0.62 -8.36 -11.97
CA SER A 32 -1.66 -7.97 -12.94
C SER A 32 -1.30 -6.71 -13.75
N GLN A 33 -0.36 -5.88 -13.29
CA GLN A 33 0.15 -4.72 -14.04
C GLN A 33 1.56 -4.95 -14.57
N GLY A 34 2.01 -6.21 -14.62
CA GLY A 34 3.28 -6.57 -15.27
C GLY A 34 4.51 -6.50 -14.37
N TRP A 35 4.36 -6.28 -13.07
CA TRP A 35 5.49 -6.42 -12.14
C TRP A 35 6.02 -7.86 -12.13
N VAL A 36 7.35 -8.00 -12.16
CA VAL A 36 8.07 -9.28 -12.05
C VAL A 36 9.23 -9.12 -11.07
N PHE A 37 9.39 -10.08 -10.16
CA PHE A 37 10.52 -10.11 -9.25
C PHE A 37 11.86 -10.11 -10.00
N PRO A 38 12.88 -9.32 -9.58
CA PRO A 38 12.98 -8.52 -8.36
C PRO A 38 12.73 -7.02 -8.56
N GLY A 39 11.80 -6.61 -9.43
CA GLY A 39 11.50 -5.19 -9.68
C GLY A 39 11.18 -4.40 -8.41
N ILE A 40 11.57 -3.12 -8.38
CA ILE A 40 11.43 -2.25 -7.20
C ILE A 40 9.98 -1.98 -6.79
N GLY A 41 9.02 -2.14 -7.70
CA GLY A 41 7.63 -1.78 -7.46
C GLY A 41 7.37 -0.27 -7.63
N GLU A 42 6.16 0.18 -7.27
CA GLU A 42 5.81 1.61 -7.30
C GLU A 42 5.08 2.04 -6.03
N PHE A 43 5.09 3.35 -5.76
CA PHE A 43 4.27 3.96 -4.72
C PHE A 43 2.80 3.94 -5.12
N ILE A 44 1.92 3.44 -4.25
CA ILE A 44 0.47 3.39 -4.53
C ILE A 44 -0.26 4.37 -3.62
N CYS A 45 -0.04 5.67 -3.88
CA CYS A 45 -0.58 6.77 -3.07
C CYS A 45 -1.17 7.92 -3.90
N TYR A 46 -1.47 7.68 -5.18
CA TYR A 46 -1.94 8.70 -6.13
C TYR A 46 -3.46 8.84 -6.22
N ASP A 47 -4.23 8.16 -5.37
CA ASP A 47 -5.66 8.44 -5.29
C ASP A 47 -5.89 9.80 -4.63
N LYS A 48 -6.95 10.49 -5.04
CA LYS A 48 -7.27 11.86 -4.59
C LYS A 48 -7.36 12.03 -3.07
N TYR A 49 -7.62 10.97 -2.30
CA TYR A 49 -7.73 11.07 -0.84
C TYR A 49 -6.34 11.07 -0.21
N LEU A 50 -5.47 10.13 -0.60
CA LEU A 50 -4.09 10.09 -0.11
C LEU A 50 -3.27 11.28 -0.59
N GLU A 51 -3.49 11.74 -1.82
CA GLU A 51 -2.84 12.95 -2.34
C GLU A 51 -3.23 14.19 -1.51
N ALA A 52 -4.52 14.36 -1.20
CA ALA A 52 -5.00 15.46 -0.37
C ALA A 52 -4.46 15.39 1.07
N ASP A 53 -4.39 14.18 1.65
CA ASP A 53 -3.83 13.97 2.99
C ASP A 53 -2.33 14.31 3.02
N PHE A 54 -1.57 13.85 2.03
CA PHE A 54 -0.15 14.21 1.88
C PHE A 54 0.04 15.71 1.75
N LYS A 55 -0.75 16.39 0.91
CA LYS A 55 -0.68 17.85 0.76
C LYS A 55 -0.96 18.60 2.05
N ALA A 56 -1.95 18.17 2.82
CA ALA A 56 -2.23 18.74 4.13
C ALA A 56 -1.08 18.52 5.11
N ALA A 57 -0.49 17.32 5.12
CA ALA A 57 0.65 16.99 5.97
C ALA A 57 1.91 17.79 5.59
N ALA A 58 2.21 17.92 4.31
CA ALA A 58 3.34 18.69 3.78
C ALA A 58 3.22 20.18 4.13
N ALA A 59 2.04 20.77 3.92
CA ALA A 59 1.77 22.15 4.31
C ALA A 59 1.93 22.36 5.83
N LYS A 60 1.43 21.44 6.65
CA LYS A 60 1.60 21.48 8.12
C LYS A 60 3.06 21.35 8.54
N ALA A 61 3.86 20.60 7.80
CA ALA A 61 5.31 20.47 8.02
C ALA A 61 6.09 21.71 7.58
N GLY A 62 5.44 22.71 6.97
CA GLY A 62 6.08 23.92 6.45
C GLY A 62 6.60 23.80 5.03
N HIS A 63 6.24 22.73 4.32
CA HIS A 63 6.68 22.42 2.96
C HIS A 63 5.48 22.23 2.02
N PRO A 64 4.63 23.25 1.80
CA PRO A 64 3.48 23.14 0.88
C PRO A 64 3.88 22.86 -0.57
N GLU A 65 5.14 23.09 -0.94
CA GLU A 65 5.73 22.84 -2.26
C GLU A 65 6.04 21.36 -2.53
N TRP A 66 6.02 20.48 -1.52
CA TRP A 66 6.33 19.08 -1.73
C TRP A 66 5.21 18.37 -2.51
N GLU A 67 5.62 17.55 -3.47
CA GLU A 67 4.78 16.70 -4.30
C GLU A 67 5.02 15.22 -3.98
N LEU A 68 4.14 14.36 -4.48
CA LEU A 68 4.43 12.92 -4.54
C LEU A 68 5.62 12.68 -5.49
N PRO A 69 6.37 11.57 -5.33
CA PRO A 69 7.58 11.31 -6.12
C PRO A 69 7.33 11.33 -7.64
N ASP A 70 8.23 11.97 -8.38
CA ASP A 70 8.23 12.03 -9.85
C ASP A 70 9.48 11.39 -10.49
N ASP A 71 10.42 10.92 -9.66
CA ASP A 71 11.71 10.32 -10.02
C ASP A 71 11.91 8.91 -9.40
N ALA A 72 10.81 8.20 -9.09
CA ALA A 72 10.86 6.89 -8.42
C ALA A 72 11.01 5.67 -9.35
N GLY A 73 11.08 5.88 -10.67
CA GLY A 73 11.07 4.80 -11.68
C GLY A 73 9.73 4.08 -11.84
N GLU A 74 9.75 2.92 -12.50
CA GLU A 74 8.57 2.06 -12.74
C GLU A 74 8.72 0.67 -12.06
N TYR A 75 7.63 -0.11 -12.05
CA TYR A 75 7.54 -1.42 -11.39
C TYR A 75 8.78 -2.33 -11.50
N ASN A 76 9.40 -2.41 -12.68
CA ASN A 76 10.44 -3.39 -13.01
C ASN A 76 11.85 -2.80 -13.08
N ASP A 77 12.03 -1.54 -12.69
CA ASP A 77 13.36 -0.95 -12.60
C ASP A 77 14.19 -1.56 -11.46
N THR A 78 15.49 -1.27 -11.48
CA THR A 78 16.39 -1.50 -10.34
C THR A 78 16.65 -0.17 -9.65
N PRO A 79 17.06 -0.16 -8.36
CA PRO A 79 17.27 1.08 -7.63
C PRO A 79 18.24 2.07 -8.29
N GLU A 80 19.19 1.60 -9.09
CA GLU A 80 20.18 2.44 -9.79
C GLU A 80 19.63 3.12 -11.05
N LYS A 81 18.37 2.86 -11.42
CA LYS A 81 17.72 3.33 -12.66
C LYS A 81 16.54 4.27 -12.42
N THR A 82 16.30 4.65 -11.18
CA THR A 82 15.30 5.64 -10.78
C THR A 82 15.88 7.04 -10.92
#